data_AF-A0A0B8N0I1-F1
#
_entry.id   AF-A0A0B8N0I1-F1
#
_cell.length_a   1.000
_cell.length_b   1.000
_cell.length_c   1.000
_cell.angle_alpha   90.00
_cell.angle_beta   90.00
_cell.angle_gamma   90.00
#
_symmetry.space_group_name_H-M   'P 1'
#
loop_
_entity.id
_entity.type
_entity.pdbx_description
1 polymer ?
#
loop_
_entity_poly.entity_id
_entity_poly.type
_entity_poly.pdbx_seq_one_letter_code
_entity_poly.pdbx_strand_id
1 'polypeptide(L)'
;MSSLSIAQKATRVLVAGGSYAGLSVTLNLLDLCNGLSPRFSGTNTPVDRSQQSPIEVTIVDERDGFYHLIGTPLAYASKEYAKKSWIRFQDIPALQTPSVKIVHASITQLNCEEKFATVRAIDTKQNIKIPYDYFVAASGLRRTKPSAPVALTRKEYLEDALEHIRLAEGAKEGVVVIGAGAVGIEIAAELKMLHPHLKVTLVHSRQRILSSEDLSDEFKDLALNLVHEAGVETILGARVKETIENSDSNSTTYEVVLSDGRRVQASFVINAISKFHPTATYLPPTAVDEEGYVKIESSTAFIEGTPNATSHYAAGDIARWPGIKRCGAAMHQGLHTAVNIHQRILAAQNGIKPHFKELDSNVPPMMGLAVGKKAASYSPQTGTASGEDVMKMFFGDDLGFTICWNYLRLGEAPCKRLQFLTFNVTVPTLDSKMALIRASEQHGRLLKRLAGDVFPVSHRRSYIAREEEASDTSATETTALNATTLAKRFLGEQSNFDFDAYTELTFASQEALQAYVVKTSQADIAATIAADEEKFLDRLKTGIAFLEDVTEVNNT
;
A
#
# COMPACT_ATOMS: atom_id res chain seq x y z
N MET A 1 42.12 -18.17 4.20
CA MET A 1 40.98 -18.33 5.13
C MET A 1 39.88 -17.41 4.65
N SER A 2 38.87 -17.94 3.96
CA SER A 2 37.70 -17.16 3.57
C SER A 2 36.92 -16.83 4.84
N SER A 3 36.72 -15.54 5.11
CA SER A 3 35.75 -15.10 6.09
C SER A 3 34.37 -15.52 5.61
N LEU A 4 33.80 -16.55 6.22
CA LEU A 4 32.35 -16.80 6.16
C LEU A 4 31.68 -15.50 6.57
N SER A 5 31.02 -14.81 5.62
CA SER A 5 30.15 -13.70 5.98
C SER A 5 29.04 -14.29 6.86
N ILE A 6 28.97 -13.84 8.09
CA ILE A 6 27.86 -14.18 8.98
C ILE A 6 26.62 -13.65 8.27
N ALA A 7 25.71 -14.54 7.85
CA ALA A 7 24.45 -14.15 7.26
C ALA A 7 23.75 -13.20 8.23
N GLN A 8 23.58 -11.95 7.82
CA GLN A 8 23.02 -10.91 8.67
C GLN A 8 21.56 -11.26 8.97
N LYS A 9 21.24 -11.45 10.25
CA LYS A 9 19.89 -11.80 10.68
C LYS A 9 18.93 -10.69 10.28
N ALA A 10 17.77 -11.07 9.72
CA ALA A 10 16.73 -10.11 9.37
C ALA A 10 16.22 -9.37 10.61
N THR A 11 16.11 -8.05 10.48
CA THR A 11 15.48 -7.21 11.51
C THR A 11 13.98 -7.47 11.49
N ARG A 12 13.38 -7.73 12.65
CA ARG A 12 11.96 -8.02 12.77
C ARG A 12 11.22 -6.77 13.21
N VAL A 13 10.27 -6.33 12.41
CA VAL A 13 9.38 -5.20 12.71
C VAL A 13 7.97 -5.71 12.88
N LEU A 14 7.37 -5.44 14.04
CA LEU A 14 5.98 -5.75 14.32
C LEU A 14 5.12 -4.49 14.20
N VAL A 15 4.16 -4.51 13.29
CA VAL A 15 3.23 -3.40 13.04
C VAL A 15 1.84 -3.79 13.55
N ALA A 16 1.32 -3.06 14.52
CA ALA A 16 -0.04 -3.19 15.02
C ALA A 16 -0.98 -2.33 14.17
N GLY A 17 -1.80 -2.96 13.32
CA GLY A 17 -2.73 -2.31 12.41
C GLY A 17 -2.21 -2.21 10.97
N GLY A 18 -2.98 -2.72 10.02
CA GLY A 18 -2.77 -2.71 8.58
C GLY A 18 -3.66 -1.70 7.84
N SER A 19 -3.86 -0.51 8.42
CA SER A 19 -4.53 0.62 7.75
C SER A 19 -3.50 1.63 7.20
N TYR A 20 -3.90 2.88 6.95
CA TYR A 20 -3.07 3.90 6.28
C TYR A 20 -1.66 4.04 6.86
N ALA A 21 -1.53 4.21 8.18
CA ALA A 21 -0.23 4.39 8.83
C ALA A 21 0.61 3.09 8.78
N GLY A 22 0.04 1.95 9.18
CA GLY A 22 0.78 0.69 9.23
C GLY A 22 1.18 0.12 7.86
N LEU A 23 0.33 0.30 6.85
CA LEU A 23 0.70 0.00 5.46
C LEU A 23 1.80 0.94 4.99
N SER A 24 1.69 2.25 5.27
CA SER A 24 2.74 3.21 4.93
C SER A 24 4.08 2.82 5.57
N VAL A 25 4.11 2.45 6.86
CA VAL A 25 5.32 1.98 7.54
C VAL A 25 5.90 0.75 6.86
N THR A 26 5.08 -0.29 6.70
CA THR A 26 5.51 -1.57 6.10
C THR A 26 6.13 -1.36 4.74
N LEU A 27 5.41 -0.65 3.88
CA LEU A 27 5.76 -0.51 2.47
C LEU A 27 6.98 0.40 2.26
N ASN A 28 7.09 1.49 3.02
CA ASN A 28 8.30 2.33 2.98
C ASN A 28 9.52 1.61 3.57
N LEU A 29 9.34 0.82 4.64
CA LEU A 29 10.45 0.04 5.21
C LEU A 29 10.97 -1.00 4.21
N LEU A 30 10.08 -1.69 3.50
CA LEU A 30 10.47 -2.62 2.44
C LEU A 30 11.28 -1.90 1.36
N ASP A 31 10.81 -0.77 0.87
CA ASP A 31 11.50 -0.03 -0.19
C ASP A 31 12.89 0.43 0.31
N LEU A 32 12.96 1.10 1.46
CA LEU A 32 14.21 1.58 2.07
C LEU A 32 15.21 0.46 2.34
N CYS A 33 14.76 -0.66 2.92
CA CYS A 33 15.61 -1.81 3.23
C CYS A 33 16.06 -2.58 1.98
N ASN A 34 15.39 -2.39 0.83
CA ASN A 34 15.86 -2.86 -0.47
C ASN A 34 16.76 -1.84 -1.19
N GLY A 35 17.06 -0.70 -0.56
CA GLY A 35 17.88 0.37 -1.13
C GLY A 35 17.13 1.29 -2.09
N LEU A 36 15.80 1.20 -2.14
CA LEU A 36 14.97 2.05 -2.98
C LEU A 36 14.63 3.36 -2.26
N SER A 37 14.26 4.37 -3.05
CA SER A 37 13.60 5.56 -2.52
C SER A 37 12.33 5.17 -1.76
N PRO A 38 12.03 5.82 -0.62
CA PRO A 38 10.75 5.61 0.04
C PRO A 38 9.61 6.04 -0.87
N ARG A 39 8.42 5.49 -0.64
CA ARG A 39 7.19 6.00 -1.25
C ARG A 39 7.05 7.49 -0.92
N PHE A 40 6.29 8.20 -1.76
CA PHE A 40 6.08 9.65 -1.65
C PHE A 40 7.26 10.54 -2.07
N SER A 41 8.43 9.99 -2.45
CA SER A 41 9.59 10.80 -2.89
C SER A 41 9.47 11.36 -4.32
N GLY A 42 8.50 10.92 -5.12
CA GLY A 42 8.29 11.36 -6.51
C GLY A 42 9.39 10.95 -7.50
N THR A 43 10.50 10.38 -7.03
CA THR A 43 11.67 10.01 -7.84
C THR A 43 12.02 8.54 -7.67
N ASN A 44 12.14 7.81 -8.77
CA ASN A 44 12.77 6.50 -8.78
C ASN A 44 14.29 6.71 -8.83
N THR A 45 14.93 6.81 -7.67
CA THR A 45 16.39 6.82 -7.60
C THR A 45 16.94 5.42 -7.86
N PRO A 46 18.16 5.29 -8.41
CA PRO A 46 18.87 4.02 -8.46
C PRO A 46 18.95 3.37 -7.08
N VAL A 47 19.08 2.04 -7.03
CA VAL A 47 19.18 1.30 -5.77
C VAL A 47 20.49 1.68 -5.07
N ASP A 48 20.39 2.17 -3.83
CA ASP A 48 21.56 2.39 -2.97
C ASP A 48 21.82 1.15 -2.11
N ARG A 49 22.80 0.35 -2.54
CA ARG A 49 23.23 -0.87 -1.84
C ARG A 49 23.73 -0.62 -0.42
N SER A 50 24.25 0.57 -0.15
CA SER A 50 24.72 0.92 1.20
C SER A 50 23.58 1.01 2.23
N GLN A 51 22.34 1.17 1.73
CA GLN A 51 21.12 1.28 2.51
C GLN A 51 20.39 -0.05 2.66
N GLN A 52 20.86 -1.12 2.00
CA GLN A 52 20.20 -2.41 2.03
C GLN A 52 20.34 -3.10 3.38
N SER A 53 19.26 -3.75 3.83
CA SER A 53 19.21 -4.44 5.12
C SER A 53 18.17 -5.56 5.08
N PRO A 54 18.48 -6.78 5.52
CA PRO A 54 17.48 -7.83 5.64
C PRO A 54 16.39 -7.44 6.65
N ILE A 55 15.12 -7.54 6.23
CA ILE A 55 13.95 -7.12 7.02
C ILE A 55 12.82 -8.15 6.92
N GLU A 56 12.14 -8.37 8.04
CA GLU A 56 10.89 -9.11 8.15
C GLU A 56 9.86 -8.22 8.84
N VAL A 57 8.72 -7.98 8.19
CA VAL A 57 7.62 -7.17 8.73
C VAL A 57 6.42 -8.07 9.02
N THR A 58 5.99 -8.11 10.27
CA THR A 58 4.73 -8.76 10.65
C THR A 58 3.67 -7.70 10.90
N ILE A 59 2.58 -7.72 10.13
CA ILE A 59 1.39 -6.89 10.38
C ILE A 59 0.40 -7.73 11.19
N VAL A 60 -0.05 -7.21 12.32
CA VAL A 60 -1.15 -7.78 13.10
C VAL A 60 -2.36 -6.85 12.97
N ASP A 61 -3.46 -7.35 12.43
CA ASP A 61 -4.73 -6.61 12.36
C ASP A 61 -5.90 -7.52 12.73
N GLU A 62 -6.92 -6.95 13.36
CA GLU A 62 -8.17 -7.64 13.66
C GLU A 62 -9.01 -7.83 12.40
N ARG A 63 -8.75 -7.05 11.35
CA ARG A 63 -9.43 -7.11 10.07
C ARG A 63 -8.70 -8.05 9.11
N ASP A 64 -9.45 -8.69 8.23
CA ASP A 64 -8.90 -9.53 7.15
C ASP A 64 -8.35 -8.71 5.96
N GLY A 65 -8.44 -7.37 6.02
CA GLY A 65 -8.08 -6.50 4.91
C GLY A 65 -7.96 -5.03 5.25
N PHE A 66 -7.49 -4.29 4.24
CA PHE A 66 -7.46 -2.85 4.22
C PHE A 66 -8.85 -2.31 3.87
N TYR A 67 -9.41 -1.51 4.79
CA TYR A 67 -10.62 -0.74 4.55
C TYR A 67 -10.30 0.74 4.37
N HIS A 68 -10.75 1.32 3.27
CA HIS A 68 -10.60 2.75 2.97
C HIS A 68 -11.65 3.57 3.74
N LEU A 69 -11.28 3.98 4.96
CA LEU A 69 -12.17 4.66 5.91
C LEU A 69 -12.76 5.98 5.37
N ILE A 70 -12.05 6.74 4.54
CA ILE A 70 -12.61 7.99 3.99
C ILE A 70 -13.74 7.71 3.01
N GLY A 71 -13.71 6.55 2.35
CA GLY A 71 -14.77 6.11 1.45
C GLY A 71 -16.04 5.67 2.15
N THR A 72 -16.09 5.65 3.50
CA THR A 72 -17.24 5.12 4.24
C THR A 72 -18.58 5.74 3.82
N PRO A 73 -18.72 7.07 3.67
CA PRO A 73 -19.98 7.68 3.24
C PRO A 73 -20.52 7.10 1.92
N LEU A 74 -19.66 6.98 0.91
CA LEU A 74 -20.03 6.41 -0.39
C LEU A 74 -20.21 4.89 -0.34
N ALA A 75 -19.44 4.19 0.50
CA ALA A 75 -19.56 2.75 0.72
C ALA A 75 -20.91 2.33 1.31
N TYR A 76 -21.50 3.19 2.14
CA TYR A 76 -22.81 2.96 2.74
C TYR A 76 -23.98 3.52 1.90
N ALA A 77 -23.68 4.08 0.72
CA ALA A 77 -24.67 4.61 -0.21
C ALA A 77 -24.65 3.93 -1.60
N SER A 78 -23.52 3.35 -2.03
CA SER A 78 -23.37 2.71 -3.34
C SER A 78 -22.93 1.24 -3.24
N LYS A 79 -23.77 0.34 -3.77
CA LYS A 79 -23.50 -1.12 -3.81
C LYS A 79 -22.24 -1.45 -4.61
N GLU A 80 -21.95 -0.67 -5.65
CA GLU A 80 -20.76 -0.87 -6.48
C GLU A 80 -19.50 -0.43 -5.73
N TYR A 81 -19.54 0.76 -5.11
CA TYR A 81 -18.41 1.30 -4.38
C TYR A 81 -18.08 0.45 -3.15
N ALA A 82 -19.09 -0.02 -2.41
CA ALA A 82 -18.91 -0.87 -1.23
C ALA A 82 -18.01 -2.09 -1.50
N LYS A 83 -18.12 -2.70 -2.69
CA LYS A 83 -17.28 -3.85 -3.08
C LYS A 83 -15.80 -3.49 -3.19
N LYS A 84 -15.46 -2.24 -3.50
CA LYS A 84 -14.09 -1.75 -3.73
C LYS A 84 -13.46 -1.19 -2.45
N SER A 85 -14.26 -0.73 -1.48
CA SER A 85 -13.75 -0.06 -0.26
C SER A 85 -12.99 -0.98 0.70
N TRP A 86 -13.12 -2.30 0.56
CA TRP A 86 -12.43 -3.30 1.38
C TRP A 86 -11.67 -4.30 0.50
N ILE A 87 -10.35 -4.33 0.64
CA ILE A 87 -9.46 -5.25 -0.06
C ILE A 87 -8.78 -6.15 0.97
N ARG A 88 -8.95 -7.47 0.85
CA ARG A 88 -8.29 -8.42 1.77
C ARG A 88 -6.78 -8.32 1.61
N PHE A 89 -6.02 -8.49 2.69
CA PHE A 89 -4.56 -8.33 2.63
C PHE A 89 -3.88 -9.28 1.65
N GLN A 90 -4.39 -10.51 1.52
CA GLN A 90 -3.93 -11.50 0.53
C GLN A 90 -4.15 -11.07 -0.93
N ASP A 91 -5.05 -10.13 -1.18
CA ASP A 91 -5.38 -9.65 -2.53
C ASP A 91 -4.65 -8.33 -2.85
N ILE A 92 -3.76 -7.84 -1.97
CA ILE A 92 -2.96 -6.61 -2.17
C ILE A 92 -1.58 -6.98 -2.74
N PRO A 93 -1.28 -6.68 -4.03
CA PRO A 93 -0.01 -7.04 -4.67
C PRO A 93 1.23 -6.60 -3.89
N ALA A 94 1.24 -5.37 -3.37
CA ALA A 94 2.40 -4.82 -2.66
C ALA A 94 2.79 -5.58 -1.37
N LEU A 95 1.88 -6.39 -0.83
CA LEU A 95 2.12 -7.21 0.36
C LEU A 95 2.54 -8.64 0.04
N GLN A 96 2.52 -9.05 -1.24
CA GLN A 96 2.83 -10.42 -1.67
C GLN A 96 4.35 -10.62 -1.78
N THR A 97 5.03 -10.67 -0.64
CA THR A 97 6.46 -10.94 -0.54
C THR A 97 6.76 -11.80 0.70
N PRO A 98 7.76 -12.70 0.67
CA PRO A 98 8.18 -13.47 1.83
C PRO A 98 8.60 -12.60 3.04
N SER A 99 9.01 -11.36 2.82
CA SER A 99 9.39 -10.42 3.89
C SER A 99 8.19 -9.87 4.67
N VAL A 100 6.95 -10.10 4.22
CA VAL A 100 5.74 -9.62 4.91
C VAL A 100 4.91 -10.80 5.38
N LYS A 101 4.57 -10.79 6.67
CA LYS A 101 3.63 -11.72 7.27
C LYS A 101 2.41 -10.97 7.77
N ILE A 102 1.22 -11.42 7.39
CA ILE A 102 -0.04 -10.91 7.91
C ILE A 102 -0.59 -11.88 8.95
N VAL A 103 -1.00 -11.36 10.10
CA VAL A 103 -1.58 -12.13 11.20
C VAL A 103 -2.95 -11.54 11.55
N HIS A 104 -4.00 -12.29 11.25
CA HIS A 104 -5.38 -11.92 11.59
C HIS A 104 -5.64 -12.16 13.09
N ALA A 105 -5.32 -11.16 13.92
CA ALA A 105 -5.33 -11.24 15.37
C ALA A 105 -5.51 -9.88 16.03
N SER A 106 -6.01 -9.88 17.26
CA SER A 106 -6.01 -8.70 18.13
C SER A 106 -4.76 -8.71 19.00
N ILE A 107 -4.04 -7.59 19.11
CA ILE A 107 -2.94 -7.47 20.08
C ILE A 107 -3.56 -7.24 21.47
N THR A 108 -3.21 -8.10 22.42
CA THR A 108 -3.76 -8.05 23.78
C THR A 108 -2.77 -7.47 24.79
N GLN A 109 -1.47 -7.59 24.54
CA GLN A 109 -0.43 -7.07 25.42
C GLN A 109 0.89 -6.87 24.69
N LEU A 110 1.59 -5.78 25.00
CA LEU A 110 2.97 -5.54 24.60
C LEU A 110 3.90 -5.61 25.81
N ASN A 111 4.96 -6.44 25.74
CA ASN A 111 6.06 -6.40 26.68
C ASN A 111 7.24 -5.68 26.01
N CYS A 112 7.47 -4.42 26.40
CA CYS A 112 8.50 -3.56 25.84
C CYS A 112 9.92 -3.94 26.31
N GLU A 113 10.07 -4.49 27.51
CA GLU A 113 11.36 -4.90 28.08
C GLU A 113 11.90 -6.13 27.33
N GLU A 114 11.07 -7.19 27.23
CA GLU A 114 11.43 -8.45 26.57
C GLU A 114 11.20 -8.43 25.04
N LYS A 115 10.68 -7.33 24.50
CA LYS A 115 10.40 -7.10 23.07
C LYS A 115 9.57 -8.21 22.40
N PHE A 116 8.40 -8.49 22.95
CA PHE A 116 7.38 -9.32 22.30
C PHE A 116 5.97 -8.78 22.51
N ALA A 117 5.07 -9.12 21.59
CA ALA A 117 3.64 -8.89 21.74
C ALA A 117 2.91 -10.22 21.94
N THR A 118 1.89 -10.22 22.78
CA THR A 118 0.90 -11.29 22.83
C THR A 118 -0.29 -10.88 21.96
N VAL A 119 -0.67 -11.78 21.05
CA VAL A 119 -1.80 -11.57 20.15
C VAL A 119 -2.79 -12.71 20.29
N ARG A 120 -4.08 -12.43 20.12
CA ARG A 120 -5.16 -13.42 20.11
C ARG A 120 -5.72 -13.54 18.70
N ALA A 121 -5.48 -14.68 18.06
CA ALA A 121 -5.97 -14.96 16.71
C ALA A 121 -7.50 -14.82 16.62
N ILE A 122 -8.00 -14.16 15.58
CA ILE A 122 -9.44 -13.97 15.39
C ILE A 122 -10.14 -15.29 15.11
N ASP A 123 -9.54 -16.14 14.27
CA ASP A 123 -10.16 -17.39 13.82
C ASP A 123 -10.07 -18.50 14.88
N THR A 124 -8.87 -18.74 15.43
CA THR A 124 -8.64 -19.86 16.36
C THR A 124 -8.79 -19.51 17.82
N LYS A 125 -8.88 -18.21 18.16
CA LYS A 125 -8.88 -17.66 19.53
C LYS A 125 -7.64 -18.01 20.36
N GLN A 126 -6.60 -18.57 19.74
CA GLN A 126 -5.34 -18.92 20.40
C GLN A 126 -4.49 -17.67 20.67
N ASN A 127 -3.75 -17.72 21.78
CA ASN A 127 -2.77 -16.70 22.12
C ASN A 127 -1.40 -17.08 21.53
N ILE A 128 -0.78 -16.15 20.84
CA ILE A 128 0.52 -16.32 20.17
C ILE A 128 1.44 -15.21 20.65
N LYS A 129 2.69 -15.54 20.99
CA LYS A 129 3.74 -14.55 21.27
C LYS A 129 4.52 -14.28 19.99
N ILE A 130 4.65 -13.00 19.61
CA ILE A 130 5.39 -12.55 18.44
C ILE A 130 6.56 -11.68 18.92
N PRO A 131 7.80 -12.17 18.84
CA PRO A 131 8.98 -11.37 19.19
C PRO A 131 9.32 -10.39 18.07
N TYR A 132 9.90 -9.24 18.44
CA TYR A 132 10.30 -8.19 17.49
C TYR A 132 11.61 -7.52 17.91
N ASP A 133 12.19 -6.76 16.98
CA ASP A 133 13.32 -5.87 17.26
C ASP A 133 12.84 -4.41 17.34
N TYR A 134 11.86 -4.06 16.49
CA TYR A 134 11.10 -2.80 16.54
C TYR A 134 9.59 -3.05 16.55
N PHE A 135 8.84 -2.22 17.28
CA PHE A 135 7.38 -2.24 17.33
C PHE A 135 6.78 -0.92 16.87
N VAL A 136 5.65 -1.00 16.17
CA VAL A 136 4.91 0.16 15.65
C VAL A 136 3.44 0.07 16.03
N ALA A 137 2.97 0.97 16.88
CA ALA A 137 1.57 1.17 17.19
C ALA A 137 0.90 2.00 16.08
N ALA A 138 0.10 1.36 15.23
CA ALA A 138 -0.59 1.99 14.10
C ALA A 138 -2.08 1.57 13.98
N SER A 139 -2.66 1.05 15.07
CA SER A 139 -4.02 0.48 15.11
C SER A 139 -5.13 1.53 15.17
N GLY A 140 -4.77 2.82 15.20
CA GLY A 140 -5.70 3.95 15.09
C GLY A 140 -6.68 4.05 16.25
N LEU A 141 -7.86 4.58 15.94
CA LEU A 141 -8.96 4.75 16.89
C LEU A 141 -10.07 3.75 16.60
N ARG A 142 -10.68 3.22 17.66
CA ARG A 142 -11.94 2.48 17.53
C ARG A 142 -13.05 3.48 17.27
N ARG A 143 -13.90 3.21 16.28
CA ARG A 143 -15.06 4.04 15.92
C ARG A 143 -16.28 3.14 15.76
N THR A 144 -17.47 3.69 15.98
CA THR A 144 -18.74 2.98 15.76
C THR A 144 -19.31 3.28 14.37
N LYS A 145 -20.31 2.50 13.93
CA LYS A 145 -21.12 2.83 12.76
C LYS A 145 -21.80 4.20 12.96
N PRO A 146 -21.94 5.02 11.90
CA PRO A 146 -21.49 4.79 10.54
C PRO A 146 -20.05 5.27 10.27
N SER A 147 -19.31 5.80 11.25
CA SER A 147 -17.97 6.38 11.02
C SER A 147 -16.90 5.36 10.61
N ALA A 148 -17.08 4.08 10.97
CA ALA A 148 -16.26 2.97 10.48
C ALA A 148 -17.03 1.65 10.62
N PRO A 149 -16.71 0.64 9.80
CA PRO A 149 -17.24 -0.71 10.00
C PRO A 149 -16.69 -1.32 11.29
N VAL A 150 -17.59 -1.97 12.03
CA VAL A 150 -17.25 -2.82 13.19
C VAL A 150 -16.88 -4.23 12.74
N ALA A 151 -17.30 -4.61 11.53
CA ALA A 151 -16.94 -5.85 10.88
C ALA A 151 -15.42 -6.05 10.86
N LEU A 152 -15.02 -7.31 11.06
CA LEU A 152 -13.62 -7.73 10.99
C LEU A 152 -13.32 -8.39 9.64
N THR A 153 -14.35 -8.87 8.95
CA THR A 153 -14.18 -9.48 7.63
C THR A 153 -14.83 -8.66 6.54
N ARG A 154 -14.31 -8.76 5.32
CA ARG A 154 -14.92 -8.18 4.12
C ARG A 154 -16.37 -8.61 3.95
N LYS A 155 -16.69 -9.86 4.28
CA LYS A 155 -18.04 -10.43 4.14
C LYS A 155 -19.05 -9.73 5.05
N GLU A 156 -18.77 -9.68 6.36
CA GLU A 156 -19.61 -9.01 7.36
C GLU A 156 -19.80 -7.53 7.01
N TYR A 157 -18.71 -6.87 6.59
CA TYR A 157 -18.77 -5.48 6.14
C TYR A 157 -19.73 -5.28 4.96
N LEU A 158 -19.67 -6.17 3.95
CA LEU A 158 -20.56 -6.06 2.79
C LEU A 158 -22.02 -6.30 3.16
N GLU A 159 -22.30 -7.25 4.05
CA GLU A 159 -23.66 -7.49 4.57
C GLU A 159 -24.20 -6.23 5.27
N ASP A 160 -23.39 -5.63 6.14
CA ASP A 160 -23.71 -4.38 6.84
C ASP A 160 -23.97 -3.20 5.88
N ALA A 161 -23.10 -3.04 4.87
CA ALA A 161 -23.21 -1.95 3.90
C ALA A 161 -24.45 -2.11 3.01
N LEU A 162 -24.72 -3.34 2.54
CA LEU A 162 -25.88 -3.62 1.70
C LEU A 162 -27.20 -3.43 2.44
N GLU A 163 -27.25 -3.78 3.73
CA GLU A 163 -28.44 -3.54 4.55
C GLU A 163 -28.68 -2.04 4.75
N HIS A 164 -27.63 -1.26 5.07
CA HIS A 164 -27.75 0.19 5.18
C HIS A 164 -28.23 0.84 3.88
N ILE A 165 -27.70 0.41 2.73
CA ILE A 165 -28.13 0.89 1.41
C ILE A 165 -29.61 0.54 1.19
N ARG A 166 -30.03 -0.69 1.50
CA ARG A 166 -31.42 -1.13 1.37
C ARG A 166 -32.37 -0.29 2.23
N LEU A 167 -31.98 0.01 3.47
CA LEU A 167 -32.75 0.87 4.38
C LEU A 167 -32.87 2.30 3.84
N ALA A 168 -31.78 2.86 3.30
CA ALA A 168 -31.79 4.20 2.70
C ALA A 168 -32.62 4.26 1.39
N GLU A 169 -32.46 3.29 0.49
CA GLU A 169 -33.24 3.19 -0.77
C GLU A 169 -34.74 3.03 -0.50
N GLY A 170 -35.11 2.31 0.56
CA GLY A 170 -36.51 2.07 0.96
C GLY A 170 -37.14 3.15 1.83
N ALA A 171 -36.43 4.24 2.12
CA ALA A 171 -36.83 5.22 3.14
C ALA A 171 -37.90 6.21 2.64
N LYS A 172 -39.17 5.78 2.63
CA LYS A 172 -40.32 6.56 2.14
C LYS A 172 -40.54 7.88 2.88
N GLU A 173 -40.37 7.89 4.21
CA GLU A 173 -40.48 9.10 5.05
C GLU A 173 -39.16 9.89 5.10
N GLY A 174 -38.14 9.46 4.36
CA GLY A 174 -36.81 10.05 4.32
C GLY A 174 -35.85 9.49 5.37
N VAL A 175 -34.63 10.02 5.34
CA VAL A 175 -33.52 9.66 6.21
C VAL A 175 -33.18 10.85 7.12
N VAL A 176 -33.11 10.60 8.42
CA VAL A 176 -32.55 11.57 9.37
C VAL A 176 -31.11 11.19 9.70
N VAL A 177 -30.18 12.11 9.45
CA VAL A 177 -28.77 11.97 9.84
C VAL A 177 -28.52 12.83 11.08
N ILE A 178 -28.10 12.22 12.18
CA ILE A 178 -27.85 12.89 13.45
C ILE A 178 -26.36 13.21 13.59
N GLY A 179 -26.03 14.50 13.69
CA GLY A 179 -24.69 15.03 13.90
C GLY A 179 -24.08 15.60 12.62
N ALA A 180 -23.93 16.92 12.56
CA ALA A 180 -23.30 17.63 11.43
C ALA A 180 -21.78 17.77 11.62
N GLY A 181 -21.10 16.69 11.98
CA GLY A 181 -19.66 16.55 11.81
C GLY A 181 -19.32 16.10 10.38
N ALA A 182 -18.03 15.96 10.04
CA ALA A 182 -17.60 15.59 8.69
C ALA A 182 -18.33 14.34 8.15
N VAL A 183 -18.36 13.25 8.94
CA VAL A 183 -19.03 12.00 8.57
C VAL A 183 -20.52 12.18 8.27
N GLY A 184 -21.25 12.93 9.10
CA GLY A 184 -22.68 13.13 8.92
C GLY A 184 -23.01 14.00 7.71
N ILE A 185 -22.18 15.02 7.46
CA ILE A 185 -22.27 15.86 6.27
C ILE A 185 -22.04 15.02 5.01
N GLU A 186 -20.93 14.29 4.96
CA GLU A 186 -20.58 13.45 3.81
C GLU A 186 -21.67 12.40 3.54
N ILE A 187 -22.12 11.65 4.57
CA ILE A 187 -23.19 10.65 4.39
C ILE A 187 -24.47 11.30 3.84
N ALA A 188 -24.90 12.43 4.40
CA ALA A 188 -26.13 13.09 3.96
C ALA A 188 -26.02 13.54 2.50
N ALA A 189 -24.88 14.11 2.11
CA ALA A 189 -24.64 14.60 0.76
C ALA A 189 -24.48 13.46 -0.27
N GLU A 190 -23.77 12.38 0.07
CA GLU A 190 -23.63 11.20 -0.78
C GLU A 190 -24.98 10.51 -1.04
N LEU A 191 -25.83 10.41 0.00
CA LEU A 191 -27.19 9.89 -0.14
C LEU A 191 -28.02 10.74 -1.12
N LYS A 192 -27.96 12.07 -1.00
CA LYS A 192 -28.65 12.97 -1.94
C LYS A 192 -28.10 12.88 -3.36
N MET A 193 -26.78 12.76 -3.50
CA MET A 193 -26.14 12.65 -4.81
C MET A 193 -26.59 11.38 -5.55
N LEU A 194 -26.64 10.24 -4.86
CA LEU A 194 -27.02 8.95 -5.44
C LEU A 194 -28.54 8.75 -5.53
N HIS A 195 -29.30 9.36 -4.62
CA HIS A 195 -30.75 9.31 -4.58
C HIS A 195 -31.35 10.73 -4.52
N PRO A 196 -31.38 11.49 -5.64
CA PRO A 196 -31.82 12.89 -5.64
C PRO A 196 -33.24 13.13 -5.11
N HIS A 197 -34.12 12.12 -5.23
CA HIS A 197 -35.50 12.15 -4.75
C HIS A 197 -35.64 11.83 -3.25
N LEU A 198 -34.60 11.27 -2.62
CA LEU A 198 -34.62 10.93 -1.21
C LEU A 198 -34.65 12.21 -0.38
N LYS A 199 -35.58 12.27 0.58
CA LYS A 199 -35.58 13.32 1.60
C LYS A 199 -34.51 12.98 2.63
N VAL A 200 -33.55 13.89 2.83
CA VAL A 200 -32.47 13.73 3.81
C VAL A 200 -32.45 14.96 4.70
N THR A 201 -32.59 14.75 6.01
CA THR A 201 -32.56 15.82 7.01
C THR A 201 -31.38 15.62 7.96
N LEU A 202 -30.42 16.55 7.93
CA LEU A 202 -29.26 16.59 8.81
C LEU A 202 -29.58 17.38 10.08
N VAL A 203 -29.61 16.71 11.23
CA VAL A 203 -29.95 17.29 12.53
C VAL A 203 -28.70 17.50 13.36
N HIS A 204 -28.50 18.69 13.92
CA HIS A 204 -27.34 19.02 14.74
C HIS A 204 -27.68 19.84 15.97
N SER A 205 -27.02 19.50 17.08
CA SER A 205 -27.30 20.13 18.39
C SER A 205 -26.77 21.55 18.56
N ARG A 206 -25.92 22.03 17.64
CA ARG A 206 -25.30 23.36 17.68
C ARG A 206 -25.78 24.21 16.50
N GLN A 207 -25.59 25.51 16.61
CA GLN A 207 -26.02 26.47 15.57
C GLN A 207 -25.19 26.40 14.29
N ARG A 208 -23.96 25.88 14.37
CA ARG A 208 -23.08 25.67 13.22
C ARG A 208 -22.68 24.22 13.09
N ILE A 209 -22.52 23.78 11.84
CA ILE A 209 -21.94 22.48 11.50
C ILE A 209 -20.44 22.47 11.82
N LEU A 210 -19.82 21.28 11.87
CA LEU A 210 -18.41 21.08 12.22
C LEU A 210 -18.02 21.75 13.55
N SER A 211 -18.96 21.87 14.48
CA SER A 211 -18.78 22.64 15.73
C SER A 211 -17.71 22.08 16.68
N SER A 212 -17.27 20.85 16.46
CA SER A 212 -16.21 20.21 17.25
C SER A 212 -14.80 20.45 16.68
N GLU A 213 -14.72 21.05 15.49
CA GLU A 213 -13.45 21.29 14.80
C GLU A 213 -13.06 22.76 14.92
N ASP A 214 -11.77 22.99 15.16
CA ASP A 214 -11.17 24.32 15.24
C ASP A 214 -10.94 24.91 13.84
N LEU A 215 -12.04 25.11 13.12
CA LEU A 215 -12.09 25.67 11.77
C LEU A 215 -12.80 27.03 11.81
N SER A 216 -12.45 27.91 10.86
CA SER A 216 -13.03 29.25 10.75
C SER A 216 -14.55 29.19 10.52
N ASP A 217 -15.25 30.23 10.98
CA ASP A 217 -16.69 30.38 10.72
C ASP A 217 -16.97 30.46 9.21
N GLU A 218 -16.09 31.10 8.44
CA GLU A 218 -16.16 31.15 6.97
C GLU A 218 -16.20 29.74 6.35
N PHE A 219 -15.32 28.83 6.79
CA PHE A 219 -15.31 27.46 6.28
C PHE A 219 -16.59 26.71 6.66
N LYS A 220 -17.08 26.90 7.89
CA LYS A 220 -18.31 26.27 8.39
C LYS A 220 -19.55 26.75 7.63
N ASP A 221 -19.64 28.04 7.33
CA ASP A 221 -20.75 28.64 6.57
C ASP A 221 -20.68 28.20 5.09
N LEU A 222 -19.49 28.13 4.50
CA LEU A 222 -19.30 27.60 3.14
C LEU A 222 -19.74 26.14 3.04
N ALA A 223 -19.31 25.29 3.98
CA ALA A 223 -19.70 23.89 4.02
C ALA A 223 -21.23 23.74 4.18
N LEU A 224 -21.88 24.60 4.96
CA LEU A 224 -23.34 24.59 5.11
C LEU A 224 -24.06 24.93 3.80
N ASN A 225 -23.56 25.93 3.07
CA ASN A 225 -24.10 26.28 1.76
C ASN A 225 -24.00 25.10 0.79
N LEU A 226 -22.85 24.40 0.74
CA LEU A 226 -22.70 23.20 -0.10
C LEU A 226 -23.67 22.08 0.30
N VAL A 227 -23.95 21.90 1.60
CA VAL A 227 -24.93 20.92 2.08
C VAL A 227 -26.33 21.25 1.56
N HIS A 228 -26.73 22.51 1.57
CA HIS A 228 -28.02 22.95 1.01
C HIS A 228 -28.06 22.84 -0.51
N GLU A 229 -26.97 23.18 -1.21
CA GLU A 229 -26.84 22.98 -2.66
C GLU A 229 -26.95 21.51 -3.06
N ALA A 230 -26.45 20.59 -2.24
CA ALA A 230 -26.64 19.15 -2.42
C ALA A 230 -28.09 18.69 -2.18
N GLY A 231 -28.97 19.58 -1.71
CA GLY A 231 -30.39 19.29 -1.46
C GLY A 231 -30.65 18.57 -0.14
N VAL A 232 -29.73 18.68 0.83
CA VAL A 232 -29.91 18.19 2.20
C VAL A 232 -30.62 19.27 3.02
N GLU A 233 -31.71 18.89 3.71
CA GLU A 233 -32.37 19.75 4.68
C GLU A 233 -31.57 19.77 5.99
N THR A 234 -31.53 20.89 6.71
CA THR A 234 -30.82 20.97 7.99
C THR A 234 -31.70 21.45 9.12
N ILE A 235 -31.56 20.83 10.29
CA ILE A 235 -32.12 21.32 11.56
C ILE A 235 -30.96 21.55 12.52
N LEU A 236 -30.58 22.82 12.69
CA LEU A 236 -29.49 23.24 13.58
C LEU A 236 -30.03 23.76 14.91
N GLY A 237 -29.17 23.79 15.93
CA GLY A 237 -29.49 24.29 17.26
C GLY A 237 -30.41 23.39 18.09
N ALA A 238 -30.70 22.17 17.65
CA ALA A 238 -31.63 21.26 18.32
C ALA A 238 -31.02 19.86 18.50
N ARG A 239 -30.96 19.39 19.76
CA ARG A 239 -30.42 18.07 20.11
C ARG A 239 -31.51 17.01 19.97
N VAL A 240 -31.19 15.88 19.37
CA VAL A 240 -32.05 14.68 19.44
C VAL A 240 -32.08 14.17 20.87
N LYS A 241 -33.27 14.10 21.47
CA LYS A 241 -33.50 13.56 22.82
C LYS A 241 -33.85 12.08 22.76
N GLU A 242 -34.67 11.70 21.79
CA GLU A 242 -35.26 10.38 21.68
C GLU A 242 -35.52 10.04 20.21
N THR A 243 -35.39 8.76 19.87
CA THR A 243 -35.79 8.20 18.58
C THR A 243 -36.81 7.10 18.89
N ILE A 244 -38.08 7.35 18.59
CA ILE A 244 -39.18 6.43 18.87
C ILE A 244 -39.39 5.57 17.63
N GLU A 245 -39.24 4.26 17.77
CA GLU A 245 -39.51 3.31 16.70
C GLU A 245 -40.99 2.95 16.65
N ASN A 246 -41.60 3.09 15.48
CA ASN A 246 -42.97 2.67 15.17
C ASN A 246 -42.91 1.57 14.11
N SER A 247 -43.06 0.33 14.55
CA SER A 247 -42.98 -0.86 13.68
C SER A 247 -44.38 -1.46 13.49
N ASP A 248 -44.85 -1.46 12.25
CA ASP A 248 -46.04 -2.20 11.80
C ASP A 248 -45.60 -3.48 11.04
N SER A 249 -46.53 -4.39 10.75
CA SER A 249 -46.23 -5.69 10.10
C SER A 249 -45.51 -5.59 8.75
N ASN A 250 -45.53 -4.43 8.09
CA ASN A 250 -44.96 -4.21 6.75
C ASN A 250 -43.93 -3.05 6.67
N SER A 251 -43.71 -2.27 7.74
CA SER A 251 -42.75 -1.15 7.70
C SER A 251 -42.34 -0.67 9.08
N THR A 252 -41.06 -0.30 9.22
CA THR A 252 -40.54 0.44 10.38
C THR A 252 -40.38 1.91 10.02
N THR A 253 -40.91 2.78 10.88
CA THR A 253 -40.71 4.23 10.84
C THR A 253 -40.20 4.72 12.18
N TYR A 254 -39.65 5.93 12.20
CA TYR A 254 -39.06 6.53 13.37
C TYR A 254 -39.57 7.96 13.54
N GLU A 255 -39.92 8.32 14.76
CA GLU A 255 -40.14 9.70 15.16
C GLU A 255 -38.95 10.21 15.97
N VAL A 256 -38.22 11.18 15.43
CA VAL A 256 -37.05 11.81 16.05
C VAL A 256 -37.51 13.04 16.82
N VAL A 257 -37.41 12.99 18.15
CA VAL A 257 -37.85 14.04 19.06
C VAL A 257 -36.69 14.96 19.41
N LEU A 258 -36.85 16.26 19.12
CA LEU A 258 -35.82 17.27 19.31
C LEU A 258 -35.98 18.02 20.64
N SER A 259 -34.89 18.65 21.08
CA SER A 259 -34.83 19.33 22.37
C SER A 259 -35.76 20.53 22.49
N ASP A 260 -36.16 21.11 21.37
CA ASP A 260 -37.06 22.26 21.25
C ASP A 260 -38.54 21.86 20.99
N GLY A 261 -38.85 20.57 21.05
CA GLY A 261 -40.21 20.04 20.90
C GLY A 261 -40.60 19.68 19.47
N ARG A 262 -39.77 19.99 18.45
CA ARG A 262 -40.00 19.51 17.08
C ARG A 262 -39.92 17.98 17.01
N ARG A 263 -40.73 17.38 16.14
CA ARG A 263 -40.75 15.94 15.83
C ARG A 263 -40.53 15.76 14.33
N VAL A 264 -39.61 14.88 13.96
CA VAL A 264 -39.26 14.61 12.56
C VAL A 264 -39.50 13.14 12.26
N GLN A 265 -40.36 12.85 11.29
CA GLN A 265 -40.58 11.49 10.81
C GLN A 265 -39.47 11.07 9.86
N ALA A 266 -39.07 9.79 9.95
CA ALA A 266 -38.07 9.18 9.08
C ALA A 266 -38.35 7.68 8.94
N SER A 267 -37.95 7.08 7.82
CA SER A 267 -37.93 5.62 7.68
C SER A 267 -36.58 5.04 8.09
N PHE A 268 -35.54 5.87 8.15
CA PHE A 268 -34.20 5.46 8.57
C PHE A 268 -33.49 6.57 9.33
N VAL A 269 -32.84 6.21 10.44
CA VAL A 269 -32.10 7.16 11.29
C VAL A 269 -30.64 6.72 11.36
N ILE A 270 -29.75 7.61 10.92
CA ILE A 270 -28.30 7.39 10.92
C ILE A 270 -27.68 8.24 12.01
N ASN A 271 -27.16 7.61 13.07
CA ASN A 271 -26.47 8.33 14.14
C ASN A 271 -24.99 8.55 13.80
N ALA A 272 -24.67 9.67 13.14
CA ALA A 272 -23.33 10.06 12.73
C ALA A 272 -22.54 10.84 13.81
N ILE A 273 -22.98 10.81 15.08
CA ILE A 273 -22.20 11.34 16.20
C ILE A 273 -21.01 10.41 16.43
N SER A 274 -19.84 10.82 15.95
CA SER A 274 -18.61 10.03 16.10
C SER A 274 -18.22 9.88 17.56
N LYS A 275 -18.28 8.64 18.05
CA LYS A 275 -17.64 8.20 19.30
C LYS A 275 -16.38 7.44 18.94
N PHE A 276 -15.26 7.79 19.57
CA PHE A 276 -14.00 7.13 19.34
C PHE A 276 -13.15 7.04 20.60
N HIS A 277 -12.23 6.08 20.62
CA HIS A 277 -11.19 5.94 21.63
C HIS A 277 -9.93 5.33 21.02
N PRO A 278 -8.72 5.71 21.47
CA PRO A 278 -7.49 5.05 21.08
C PRO A 278 -7.50 3.54 21.34
N THR A 279 -6.91 2.78 20.43
CA THR A 279 -6.85 1.30 20.53
C THR A 279 -5.64 0.79 21.33
N ALA A 280 -4.92 1.69 22.00
CA ALA A 280 -3.62 1.44 22.64
C ALA A 280 -3.69 0.69 23.98
N THR A 281 -4.81 0.03 24.30
CA THR A 281 -5.02 -0.64 25.61
C THR A 281 -4.05 -1.80 25.87
N TYR A 282 -3.39 -2.30 24.83
CA TYR A 282 -2.34 -3.31 24.92
C TYR A 282 -0.96 -2.75 25.33
N LEU A 283 -0.79 -1.42 25.36
CA LEU A 283 0.46 -0.78 25.74
C LEU A 283 0.57 -0.59 27.26
N PRO A 284 1.81 -0.50 27.80
CA PRO A 284 1.99 -0.13 29.20
C PRO A 284 1.46 1.30 29.46
N PRO A 285 0.96 1.59 30.68
CA PRO A 285 0.47 2.92 31.04
C PRO A 285 1.51 4.04 30.84
N THR A 286 2.81 3.71 30.94
CA THR A 286 3.89 4.67 30.71
C THR A 286 3.93 5.19 29.26
N ALA A 287 3.39 4.44 28.29
CA ALA A 287 3.40 4.81 26.88
C ALA A 287 2.22 5.70 26.46
N VAL A 288 1.15 5.80 27.25
CA VAL A 288 -0.10 6.51 26.88
C VAL A 288 -0.37 7.72 27.77
N ASP A 289 -1.17 8.67 27.27
CA ASP A 289 -1.76 9.76 28.04
C ASP A 289 -3.09 9.34 28.71
N GLU A 290 -3.74 10.26 29.42
CA GLU A 290 -4.98 10.02 30.17
C GLU A 290 -6.16 9.69 29.23
N GLU A 291 -6.12 10.18 28.00
CA GLU A 291 -7.11 9.88 26.96
C GLU A 291 -6.78 8.60 26.16
N GLY A 292 -5.64 7.96 26.45
CA GLY A 292 -5.19 6.71 25.85
C GLY A 292 -4.39 6.86 24.56
N TYR A 293 -4.02 8.06 24.14
CA TYR A 293 -3.14 8.27 22.97
C TYR A 293 -1.70 7.92 23.32
N VAL A 294 -0.96 7.39 22.35
CA VAL A 294 0.46 7.07 22.55
C VAL A 294 1.29 8.35 22.56
N LYS A 295 2.06 8.56 23.62
CA LYS A 295 2.96 9.70 23.76
C LYS A 295 4.20 9.45 22.91
N ILE A 296 4.44 10.36 21.96
CA ILE A 296 5.56 10.27 21.02
C ILE A 296 6.44 11.51 21.05
N GLU A 297 7.71 11.33 20.73
CA GLU A 297 8.61 12.39 20.29
C GLU A 297 8.23 12.84 18.87
N SER A 298 8.79 13.97 18.42
CA SER A 298 8.64 14.43 17.03
C SER A 298 9.15 13.40 16.01
N SER A 299 10.07 12.52 16.41
CA SER A 299 10.60 11.43 15.57
C SER A 299 9.68 10.21 15.47
N THR A 300 8.45 10.31 15.99
CA THR A 300 7.44 9.24 16.12
C THR A 300 7.80 8.08 17.04
N ALA A 301 9.00 8.09 17.63
CA ALA A 301 9.37 7.17 18.70
C ALA A 301 8.56 7.45 19.97
N PHE A 302 8.39 6.44 20.82
CA PHE A 302 7.80 6.65 22.15
C PHE A 302 8.67 7.60 22.96
N ILE A 303 8.05 8.41 23.81
CA ILE A 303 8.78 9.26 24.76
C ILE A 303 9.58 8.41 25.77
N GLU A 304 10.59 9.02 26.37
CA GLU A 304 11.35 8.41 27.47
C GLU A 304 10.45 8.01 28.65
N GLY A 305 10.79 6.90 29.32
CA GLY A 305 10.02 6.33 30.43
C GLY A 305 9.29 5.02 30.10
N THR A 306 9.16 4.67 28.81
CA THR A 306 8.79 3.30 28.40
C THR A 306 10.06 2.46 28.18
N PRO A 307 10.12 1.21 28.68
CA PRO A 307 11.26 0.32 28.38
C PRO A 307 11.57 0.25 26.90
N ASN A 308 12.85 0.35 26.53
CA ASN A 308 13.30 0.35 25.14
C ASN A 308 12.55 1.36 24.24
N ALA A 309 12.19 2.55 24.74
CA ALA A 309 11.39 3.54 24.00
C ALA A 309 11.91 3.82 22.57
N THR A 310 13.23 3.80 22.35
CA THR A 310 13.85 4.01 21.03
C THR A 310 13.61 2.88 20.02
N SER A 311 13.07 1.75 20.46
CA SER A 311 12.64 0.62 19.60
C SER A 311 11.11 0.58 19.39
N HIS A 312 10.37 1.54 19.94
CA HIS A 312 8.91 1.59 19.89
C HIS A 312 8.45 2.89 19.25
N TYR A 313 7.51 2.80 18.31
CA TYR A 313 7.03 3.93 17.53
C TYR A 313 5.50 3.94 17.47
N ALA A 314 4.89 5.11 17.28
CA ALA A 314 3.47 5.20 16.98
C ALA A 314 3.20 6.15 15.80
N ALA A 315 2.24 5.78 14.96
CA ALA A 315 1.85 6.55 13.79
C ALA A 315 0.34 6.51 13.55
N GLY A 316 -0.18 7.58 12.96
CA GLY A 316 -1.60 7.77 12.66
C GLY A 316 -2.40 8.24 13.87
N ASP A 317 -3.70 7.96 13.85
CA ASP A 317 -4.64 8.54 14.82
C ASP A 317 -4.40 8.08 16.26
N ILE A 318 -3.67 6.97 16.47
CA ILE A 318 -3.37 6.43 17.80
C ILE A 318 -2.32 7.28 18.55
N ALA A 319 -1.50 8.04 17.82
CA ALA A 319 -0.46 8.87 18.40
C ALA A 319 -0.99 10.23 18.89
N ARG A 320 -0.40 10.72 19.98
CA ARG A 320 -0.63 12.07 20.50
C ARG A 320 0.15 13.07 19.66
N TRP A 321 -0.57 13.85 18.86
CA TRP A 321 -0.02 14.92 18.02
C TRP A 321 -1.12 15.98 17.76
N PRO A 322 -0.75 17.26 17.57
CA PRO A 322 -1.70 18.36 17.41
C PRO A 322 -2.42 18.33 16.06
N GLY A 323 -3.62 18.89 15.98
CA GLY A 323 -4.37 19.02 14.71
C GLY A 323 -5.34 17.88 14.42
N ILE A 324 -6.07 18.03 13.30
CA ILE A 324 -7.17 17.13 12.91
C ILE A 324 -6.60 15.81 12.37
N LYS A 325 -7.14 14.69 12.88
CA LYS A 325 -6.77 13.33 12.47
C LYS A 325 -7.23 13.05 11.03
N ARG A 326 -6.29 12.73 10.13
CA ARG A 326 -6.51 12.60 8.68
C ARG A 326 -5.67 11.46 8.10
N CYS A 327 -6.16 10.78 7.05
CA CYS A 327 -5.40 9.70 6.42
C CYS A 327 -4.05 10.16 5.85
N GLY A 328 -4.00 11.37 5.27
CA GLY A 328 -2.77 11.90 4.66
C GLY A 328 -1.68 12.10 5.71
N ALA A 329 -2.05 12.65 6.88
CA ALA A 329 -1.15 12.77 8.02
C ALA A 329 -0.73 11.39 8.54
N ALA A 330 -1.65 10.42 8.62
CA ALA A 330 -1.34 9.06 9.04
C ALA A 330 -0.34 8.35 8.10
N MET A 331 -0.52 8.48 6.78
CA MET A 331 0.44 7.93 5.81
C MET A 331 1.81 8.63 5.91
N HIS A 332 1.82 9.96 6.09
CA HIS A 332 3.05 10.73 6.24
C HIS A 332 3.81 10.39 7.54
N GLN A 333 3.10 10.21 8.65
CA GLN A 333 3.70 9.69 9.89
C GLN A 333 4.25 8.27 9.72
N GLY A 334 3.58 7.44 8.92
CA GLY A 334 4.09 6.12 8.56
C GLY A 334 5.41 6.17 7.77
N LEU A 335 5.53 7.11 6.82
CA LEU A 335 6.79 7.39 6.13
C LEU A 335 7.90 7.77 7.11
N HIS A 336 7.61 8.72 8.01
CA HIS A 336 8.60 9.21 8.99
C HIS A 336 9.07 8.07 9.89
N THR A 337 8.14 7.28 10.40
CA THR A 337 8.43 6.10 11.23
C THR A 337 9.29 5.09 10.48
N ALA A 338 8.98 4.79 9.22
CA ALA A 338 9.78 3.88 8.39
C ALA A 338 11.21 4.38 8.18
N VAL A 339 11.37 5.66 7.81
CA VAL A 339 12.69 6.29 7.66
C VAL A 339 13.46 6.23 8.97
N ASN A 340 12.83 6.55 10.09
CA ASN A 340 13.50 6.60 11.39
C ASN A 340 13.92 5.22 11.89
N ILE A 341 13.10 4.19 11.67
CA ILE A 341 13.48 2.80 11.95
C ILE A 341 14.65 2.38 11.05
N HIS A 342 14.60 2.65 9.75
CA HIS A 342 15.67 2.32 8.80
C HIS A 342 16.99 3.01 9.16
N GLN A 343 16.96 4.28 9.55
CA GLN A 343 18.14 5.01 10.05
C GLN A 343 18.74 4.36 11.30
N ARG A 344 17.93 3.83 12.22
CA ARG A 344 18.44 3.06 13.37
C ARG A 344 19.04 1.72 12.98
N ILE A 345 18.44 1.03 12.00
CA ILE A 345 18.99 -0.21 11.44
C ILE A 345 20.39 0.06 10.88
N LEU A 346 20.54 1.07 10.03
CA LEU A 346 21.84 1.43 9.45
C LEU A 346 22.84 1.91 10.50
N ALA A 347 22.40 2.65 11.52
CA ALA A 347 23.25 3.04 12.63
C ALA A 347 23.81 1.82 13.39
N ALA A 348 22.96 0.82 13.65
CA ALA A 348 23.36 -0.40 14.34
C ALA A 348 24.28 -1.29 13.49
N GLN A 349 24.11 -1.31 12.16
CA GLN A 349 24.89 -2.16 11.25
C GLN A 349 26.21 -1.53 10.82
N ASN A 350 26.18 -0.24 10.49
CA ASN A 350 27.28 0.44 9.79
C ASN A 350 27.91 1.56 10.64
N GLY A 351 27.43 1.79 11.87
CA GLY A 351 27.92 2.86 12.74
C GLY A 351 27.59 4.28 12.25
N ILE A 352 26.65 4.41 11.30
CA ILE A 352 26.25 5.70 10.72
C ILE A 352 25.43 6.48 11.74
N LYS A 353 25.70 7.78 11.89
CA LYS A 353 24.88 8.65 12.73
C LYS A 353 23.49 8.81 12.10
N PRO A 354 22.40 8.41 12.78
CA PRO A 354 21.06 8.46 12.20
C PRO A 354 20.59 9.91 12.03
N HIS A 355 19.91 10.18 10.91
CA HIS A 355 19.23 11.45 10.67
C HIS A 355 17.71 11.22 10.64
N PHE A 356 17.02 11.63 11.71
CA PHE A 356 15.58 11.42 11.83
C PHE A 356 14.76 12.48 11.10
N LYS A 357 13.61 12.04 10.57
CA LYS A 357 12.53 12.92 10.15
C LYS A 357 11.67 13.24 11.36
N GLU A 358 11.40 14.52 11.54
CA GLU A 358 10.67 15.06 12.67
C GLU A 358 9.29 15.57 12.20
N LEU A 359 8.26 15.30 13.00
CA LEU A 359 6.94 15.91 12.84
C LEU A 359 6.97 17.38 13.27
N ASP A 360 6.18 18.19 12.58
CA ASP A 360 5.95 19.56 13.01
C ASP A 360 5.20 19.57 14.35
N SER A 361 5.77 20.26 15.33
CA SER A 361 5.19 20.47 16.65
C SER A 361 3.92 21.34 16.63
N ASN A 362 3.66 22.05 15.53
CA ASN A 362 2.49 22.92 15.38
C ASN A 362 1.79 22.68 14.04
N VAL A 363 1.00 21.59 13.97
CA VAL A 363 0.18 21.33 12.79
C VAL A 363 -1.16 22.07 12.92
N PRO A 364 -1.42 23.09 12.08
CA PRO A 364 -2.67 23.82 12.15
C PRO A 364 -3.86 22.97 11.69
N PRO A 365 -5.09 23.28 12.12
CA PRO A 365 -6.30 22.65 11.61
C PRO A 365 -6.41 22.77 10.09
N MET A 366 -6.67 21.65 9.44
CA MET A 366 -6.85 21.54 7.99
C MET A 366 -7.94 20.51 7.72
N MET A 367 -8.77 20.75 6.71
CA MET A 367 -9.85 19.84 6.35
C MET A 367 -10.06 19.84 4.84
N GLY A 368 -10.22 18.66 4.26
CA GLY A 368 -11.00 18.48 3.04
C GLY A 368 -12.31 17.79 3.46
N LEU A 369 -13.43 18.23 2.90
CA LEU A 369 -14.76 17.71 3.20
C LEU A 369 -15.50 17.47 1.90
N ALA A 370 -15.86 16.22 1.61
CA ALA A 370 -16.70 15.90 0.47
C ALA A 370 -18.16 16.29 0.76
N VAL A 371 -18.85 16.86 -0.21
CA VAL A 371 -20.26 17.25 -0.10
C VAL A 371 -20.96 16.90 -1.42
N GLY A 372 -21.14 15.59 -1.65
CA GLY A 372 -21.70 15.06 -2.88
C GLY A 372 -20.80 15.36 -4.08
N LYS A 373 -21.30 16.13 -5.06
CA LYS A 373 -20.54 16.46 -6.28
C LYS A 373 -19.41 17.49 -6.06
N LYS A 374 -19.46 18.24 -4.95
CA LYS A 374 -18.49 19.29 -4.62
C LYS A 374 -17.74 18.91 -3.36
N ALA A 375 -16.66 19.63 -3.09
CA ALA A 375 -15.97 19.57 -1.80
C ALA A 375 -15.66 20.98 -1.29
N ALA A 376 -15.45 21.09 0.02
CA ALA A 376 -14.80 22.22 0.65
C ALA A 376 -13.40 21.80 1.12
N SER A 377 -12.44 22.71 1.06
CA SER A 377 -11.10 22.53 1.61
C SER A 377 -10.63 23.77 2.34
N TYR A 378 -9.83 23.57 3.39
CA TYR A 378 -9.17 24.63 4.14
C TYR A 378 -7.77 24.19 4.56
N SER A 379 -6.81 25.08 4.31
CA SER A 379 -5.51 25.07 4.97
C SER A 379 -5.04 26.51 5.23
N PRO A 380 -4.17 26.77 6.22
CA PRO A 380 -3.63 28.11 6.40
C PRO A 380 -2.83 28.63 5.21
N GLN A 381 -2.23 27.74 4.42
CA GLN A 381 -1.42 28.12 3.26
C GLN A 381 -2.27 28.51 2.05
N THR A 382 -3.41 27.84 1.86
CA THR A 382 -4.26 28.01 0.67
C THR A 382 -5.56 28.76 0.94
N GLY A 383 -5.90 28.99 2.21
CA GLY A 383 -7.21 29.49 2.61
C GLY A 383 -8.33 28.49 2.34
N THR A 384 -9.55 29.01 2.27
CA THR A 384 -10.77 28.26 2.00
C THR A 384 -11.03 28.18 0.49
N ALA A 385 -11.36 26.99 -0.01
CA ALA A 385 -11.79 26.77 -1.39
C ALA A 385 -12.93 25.75 -1.47
N SER A 386 -13.78 25.84 -2.49
CA SER A 386 -14.82 24.85 -2.75
C SER A 386 -15.16 24.71 -4.23
N GLY A 387 -15.58 23.52 -4.64
CA GLY A 387 -16.02 23.27 -6.00
C GLY A 387 -15.92 21.80 -6.41
N GLU A 388 -16.25 21.51 -7.66
CA GLU A 388 -16.06 20.19 -8.28
C GLU A 388 -14.58 19.92 -8.57
N ASP A 389 -13.81 20.96 -8.85
CA ASP A 389 -12.35 20.92 -8.97
C ASP A 389 -11.68 20.54 -7.65
N VAL A 390 -12.15 21.10 -6.53
CA VAL A 390 -11.72 20.73 -5.18
C VAL A 390 -12.09 19.27 -4.88
N MET A 391 -13.30 18.83 -5.26
CA MET A 391 -13.72 17.43 -5.16
C MET A 391 -12.76 16.52 -5.94
N LYS A 392 -12.49 16.85 -7.20
CA LYS A 392 -11.60 16.07 -8.05
C LYS A 392 -10.18 15.99 -7.49
N MET A 393 -9.65 17.09 -6.96
CA MET A 393 -8.30 17.18 -6.44
C MET A 393 -8.10 16.35 -5.15
N PHE A 394 -9.01 16.47 -4.19
CA PHE A 394 -8.85 15.83 -2.87
C PHE A 394 -9.44 14.42 -2.80
N PHE A 395 -10.50 14.15 -3.58
CA PHE A 395 -11.33 12.96 -3.45
C PHE A 395 -11.47 12.17 -4.75
N GLY A 396 -11.09 12.73 -5.91
CA GLY A 396 -11.30 12.05 -7.18
C GLY A 396 -12.78 11.73 -7.42
N ASP A 397 -13.05 10.57 -8.04
CA ASP A 397 -14.42 10.07 -8.24
C ASP A 397 -14.79 8.99 -7.20
N ASP A 398 -13.92 8.75 -6.22
CA ASP A 398 -13.95 7.55 -5.38
C ASP A 398 -13.57 7.83 -3.92
N LEU A 399 -13.84 9.05 -3.44
CA LEU A 399 -13.52 9.53 -2.09
C LEU A 399 -12.06 9.27 -1.68
N GLY A 400 -11.15 9.43 -2.64
CA GLY A 400 -9.71 9.34 -2.44
C GLY A 400 -9.18 7.91 -2.35
N PHE A 401 -9.97 6.90 -2.72
CA PHE A 401 -9.52 5.51 -2.73
C PHE A 401 -8.34 5.33 -3.70
N THR A 402 -8.51 5.74 -4.97
CA THR A 402 -7.46 5.66 -5.99
C THR A 402 -6.26 6.51 -5.61
N ILE A 403 -6.48 7.69 -5.03
CA ILE A 403 -5.41 8.55 -4.54
C ILE A 403 -4.59 7.80 -3.50
N CYS A 404 -5.20 7.30 -2.42
CA CYS A 404 -4.49 6.57 -1.36
C CYS A 404 -3.84 5.28 -1.88
N TRP A 405 -4.53 4.54 -2.74
CA TRP A 405 -4.05 3.30 -3.35
C TRP A 405 -2.76 3.52 -4.15
N ASN A 406 -2.73 4.56 -4.99
CA ASN A 406 -1.58 4.92 -5.79
C ASN A 406 -0.47 5.55 -4.93
N TYR A 407 -0.83 6.37 -3.95
CA TYR A 407 0.12 7.00 -3.05
C TYR A 407 0.90 5.93 -2.25
N LEU A 408 0.18 4.94 -1.73
CA LEU A 408 0.75 3.77 -1.07
C LEU A 408 1.28 2.72 -2.05
N ARG A 409 1.11 2.88 -3.37
CA ARG A 409 1.51 1.90 -4.40
C ARG A 409 1.03 0.47 -4.09
N LEU A 410 -0.20 0.32 -3.62
CA LEU A 410 -0.74 -0.99 -3.16
C LEU A 410 -0.90 -2.01 -4.29
N GLY A 411 -1.14 -1.53 -5.52
CA GLY A 411 -1.26 -2.36 -6.71
C GLY A 411 0.06 -2.80 -7.33
N GLU A 412 1.20 -2.27 -6.86
CA GLU A 412 2.52 -2.63 -7.39
C GLU A 412 3.06 -3.83 -6.64
N ALA A 413 3.26 -4.96 -7.33
CA ALA A 413 3.92 -6.11 -6.75
C ALA A 413 5.35 -5.71 -6.29
N PRO A 414 5.83 -6.23 -5.14
CA PRO A 414 7.14 -5.87 -4.62
C PRO A 414 8.23 -6.14 -5.66
N CYS A 415 9.02 -5.11 -5.97
CA CYS A 415 10.00 -5.15 -7.05
C CYS A 415 11.12 -6.14 -6.72
N LYS A 416 11.15 -7.28 -7.43
CA LYS A 416 12.37 -8.06 -7.71
C LYS A 416 12.25 -8.73 -9.08
N ARG A 417 12.40 -7.96 -10.16
CA ARG A 417 12.71 -8.58 -11.46
C ARG A 417 14.17 -9.05 -11.40
N LEU A 418 14.40 -10.34 -11.56
CA LEU A 418 15.74 -10.86 -11.80
C LEU A 418 15.98 -10.89 -13.29
N GLN A 419 16.96 -10.14 -13.76
CA GLN A 419 17.40 -10.15 -15.15
C GLN A 419 18.72 -10.90 -15.27
N PHE A 420 18.83 -11.71 -16.31
CA PHE A 420 20.03 -12.46 -16.67
C PHE A 420 20.48 -12.05 -18.05
N LEU A 421 21.80 -12.04 -18.28
CA LEU A 421 22.40 -11.96 -19.60
C LEU A 421 23.19 -13.24 -19.87
N THR A 422 22.80 -14.00 -20.90
CA THR A 422 23.60 -15.13 -21.39
C THR A 422 24.37 -14.69 -22.65
N PHE A 423 25.67 -14.95 -22.69
CA PHE A 423 26.52 -14.75 -23.88
C PHE A 423 26.70 -16.09 -24.56
N ASN A 424 26.14 -16.25 -25.75
CA ASN A 424 26.09 -17.54 -26.43
C ASN A 424 27.13 -17.60 -27.56
N VAL A 425 27.94 -18.66 -27.55
CA VAL A 425 28.98 -18.95 -28.57
C VAL A 425 28.53 -20.15 -29.40
N THR A 426 28.62 -20.06 -30.72
CA THR A 426 28.19 -21.13 -31.62
C THR A 426 29.25 -22.19 -31.87
N VAL A 427 28.80 -23.40 -32.21
CA VAL A 427 29.69 -24.44 -32.75
C VAL A 427 30.11 -24.10 -34.18
N PRO A 428 31.36 -24.38 -34.60
CA PRO A 428 31.92 -23.95 -35.89
C PRO A 428 31.21 -24.48 -37.15
N THR A 429 30.24 -25.39 -37.00
CA THR A 429 29.57 -26.11 -38.10
C THR A 429 28.30 -25.43 -38.62
N LEU A 430 27.88 -24.30 -38.04
CA LEU A 430 26.78 -23.50 -38.59
C LEU A 430 27.29 -22.50 -39.62
N ASP A 431 27.19 -22.88 -40.90
CA ASP A 431 27.73 -22.13 -42.04
C ASP A 431 27.03 -20.78 -42.34
N SER A 432 25.99 -20.38 -41.58
CA SER A 432 25.34 -19.07 -41.79
C SER A 432 24.61 -18.49 -40.57
N LYS A 433 24.53 -17.15 -40.50
CA LYS A 433 23.74 -16.40 -39.51
C LYS A 433 22.27 -16.83 -39.47
N MET A 434 21.67 -17.11 -40.64
CA MET A 434 20.28 -17.54 -40.72
C MET A 434 20.04 -18.92 -40.14
N ALA A 435 21.03 -19.82 -40.24
CA ALA A 435 20.96 -21.13 -39.58
C ALA A 435 21.02 -20.97 -38.04
N LEU A 436 21.87 -20.08 -37.53
CA LEU A 436 21.95 -19.78 -36.10
C LEU A 436 20.66 -19.19 -35.54
N ILE A 437 20.08 -18.21 -36.23
CA ILE A 437 18.80 -17.60 -35.82
C ILE A 437 17.71 -18.67 -35.74
N ARG A 438 17.59 -19.51 -36.78
CA ARG A 438 16.58 -20.59 -36.80
C ARG A 438 16.79 -21.61 -35.68
N ALA A 439 18.02 -22.07 -35.47
CA ALA A 439 18.35 -23.01 -34.39
C ALA A 439 18.05 -22.41 -33.02
N SER A 440 18.42 -21.15 -32.79
CA SER A 440 18.15 -20.44 -31.54
C SER A 440 16.66 -20.19 -31.29
N GLU A 441 15.88 -19.86 -32.32
CA GLU A 441 14.43 -19.70 -32.21
C GLU A 441 13.72 -21.02 -31.86
N GLN A 442 14.17 -22.12 -32.49
CA GLN A 442 13.66 -23.45 -32.18
C GLN A 442 13.99 -23.83 -30.73
N HIS A 443 15.21 -23.53 -30.29
CA HIS A 443 15.63 -23.76 -28.92
C HIS A 443 14.82 -22.95 -27.89
N GLY A 444 14.57 -21.66 -28.14
CA GLY A 444 13.71 -20.84 -27.25
C GLY A 444 12.29 -21.39 -27.14
N ARG A 445 11.72 -21.91 -28.25
CA ARG A 445 10.41 -22.58 -28.24
C ARG A 445 10.44 -23.92 -27.50
N LEU A 446 11.54 -24.65 -27.59
CA LEU A 446 11.75 -25.89 -26.85
C LEU A 446 11.81 -25.62 -25.35
N LEU A 447 12.63 -24.65 -24.92
CA LEU A 447 12.73 -24.22 -23.51
C LEU A 447 11.37 -23.82 -22.96
N LYS A 448 10.60 -23.02 -23.70
CA LYS A 448 9.24 -22.62 -23.28
C LYS A 448 8.31 -23.81 -23.10
N ARG A 449 8.38 -24.81 -23.98
CA ARG A 449 7.56 -26.02 -23.88
C ARG A 449 7.95 -26.89 -22.69
N LEU A 450 9.24 -27.05 -22.44
CA LEU A 450 9.76 -27.90 -21.36
C LEU A 450 9.61 -27.25 -19.98
N ALA A 451 9.79 -25.93 -19.89
CA ALA A 451 9.65 -25.17 -18.65
C ALA A 451 8.18 -24.91 -18.26
N GLY A 452 7.27 -24.78 -19.22
CA GLY A 452 5.84 -24.60 -18.93
C GLY A 452 5.54 -23.28 -18.21
N ASP A 453 4.86 -23.37 -17.07
CA ASP A 453 4.42 -22.25 -16.23
C ASP A 453 5.55 -21.55 -15.48
N VAL A 454 6.72 -22.20 -15.35
CA VAL A 454 7.91 -21.61 -14.75
C VAL A 454 8.85 -20.94 -15.76
N PHE A 455 8.44 -20.78 -17.02
CA PHE A 455 9.22 -20.06 -18.03
C PHE A 455 9.39 -18.57 -17.67
N PRO A 456 10.51 -17.91 -18.02
CA PRO A 456 10.73 -16.48 -17.78
C PRO A 456 9.56 -15.60 -18.26
N VAL A 457 9.29 -14.50 -17.54
CA VAL A 457 8.28 -13.50 -17.96
C VAL A 457 8.69 -12.78 -19.25
N SER A 458 10.00 -12.72 -19.52
CA SER A 458 10.56 -12.25 -20.79
C SER A 458 11.77 -13.10 -21.17
N HIS A 459 11.89 -13.41 -22.45
CA HIS A 459 13.04 -14.08 -23.05
C HIS A 459 13.37 -13.38 -24.37
N ARG A 460 14.36 -12.48 -24.35
CA ARG A 460 14.75 -11.67 -25.52
C ARG A 460 16.14 -12.05 -25.97
N ARG A 461 16.32 -12.38 -27.26
CA ARG A 461 17.65 -12.66 -27.83
C ARG A 461 18.01 -11.61 -28.87
N SER A 462 19.24 -11.11 -28.78
CA SER A 462 19.80 -10.12 -29.70
C SER A 462 21.07 -10.67 -30.32
N TYR A 463 21.25 -10.48 -31.62
CA TYR A 463 22.37 -11.04 -32.37
C TYR A 463 23.33 -9.93 -32.79
N ILE A 464 24.64 -10.21 -32.72
CA ILE A 464 25.66 -9.33 -33.30
C ILE A 464 25.58 -9.42 -34.83
N ALA A 465 25.62 -8.27 -35.50
CA ALA A 465 25.71 -8.23 -36.96
C ALA A 465 27.12 -8.67 -37.38
N ARG A 466 27.21 -9.55 -38.39
CA ARG A 466 28.47 -10.09 -38.92
C ARG A 466 28.62 -9.75 -40.41
N GLU A 467 29.83 -9.69 -40.93
CA GLU A 467 30.13 -9.52 -42.37
C GLU A 467 30.13 -10.88 -43.09
N GLU A 468 29.61 -10.95 -44.32
CA GLU A 468 29.41 -12.21 -45.06
C GLU A 468 30.63 -12.66 -45.89
N GLU A 469 31.61 -11.78 -46.12
CA GLU A 469 32.83 -12.08 -46.89
C GLU A 469 34.06 -11.57 -46.13
N ALA A 470 34.96 -12.47 -45.71
CA ALA A 470 36.21 -12.09 -45.07
C ALA A 470 37.17 -11.50 -46.12
N SER A 471 37.15 -10.19 -46.30
CA SER A 471 38.18 -9.51 -47.08
C SER A 471 39.47 -9.40 -46.27
N ASP A 472 40.41 -10.31 -46.53
CA ASP A 472 41.85 -10.18 -46.27
C ASP A 472 42.25 -9.39 -45.00
N THR A 473 41.74 -9.80 -43.84
CA THR A 473 42.14 -9.20 -42.56
C THR A 473 43.36 -9.92 -42.01
N SER A 474 44.43 -9.17 -41.73
CA SER A 474 45.63 -9.66 -41.05
C SER A 474 45.28 -10.43 -39.77
N ALA A 475 45.92 -11.60 -39.57
CA ALA A 475 45.67 -12.58 -38.51
C ALA A 475 45.86 -12.09 -37.05
N THR A 476 46.02 -10.79 -36.81
CA THR A 476 46.36 -10.19 -35.51
C THR A 476 45.17 -9.58 -34.76
N GLU A 477 43.97 -9.50 -35.35
CA GLU A 477 42.78 -8.93 -34.67
C GLU A 477 41.67 -9.95 -34.34
N THR A 478 41.75 -11.19 -34.80
CA THR A 478 40.70 -12.21 -34.60
C THR A 478 41.04 -13.19 -33.48
N THR A 479 40.01 -13.79 -32.86
CA THR A 479 40.20 -14.97 -32.01
C THR A 479 40.04 -16.23 -32.85
N ALA A 480 40.50 -17.38 -32.33
CA ALA A 480 40.24 -18.67 -32.96
C ALA A 480 38.73 -18.96 -33.17
N LEU A 481 37.86 -18.22 -32.48
CA LEU A 481 36.40 -18.42 -32.46
C LEU A 481 35.65 -17.57 -33.49
N ASN A 482 36.20 -16.43 -33.90
CA ASN A 482 35.56 -15.53 -34.87
C ASN A 482 36.40 -15.30 -36.13
N ALA A 483 37.34 -16.22 -36.40
CA ALA A 483 38.30 -16.15 -37.50
C ALA A 483 37.64 -15.97 -38.88
N THR A 484 36.40 -16.44 -39.07
CA THR A 484 35.65 -16.36 -40.33
C THR A 484 34.32 -15.63 -40.20
N THR A 485 33.99 -15.10 -39.02
CA THR A 485 32.70 -14.47 -38.70
C THR A 485 32.94 -13.14 -37.98
N LEU A 486 33.43 -12.15 -38.71
CA LEU A 486 33.80 -10.85 -38.15
C LEU A 486 32.57 -10.05 -37.72
N ALA A 487 32.63 -9.39 -36.57
CA ALA A 487 31.56 -8.52 -36.08
C ALA A 487 31.60 -7.19 -36.84
N LYS A 488 30.44 -6.74 -37.30
CA LYS A 488 30.28 -5.41 -37.86
C LYS A 488 30.39 -4.40 -36.72
N ARG A 489 31.61 -3.89 -36.50
CA ARG A 489 31.95 -3.00 -35.39
C ARG A 489 31.82 -1.53 -35.78
N PHE A 490 31.42 -0.72 -34.81
CA PHE A 490 31.54 0.73 -34.87
C PHE A 490 32.77 1.23 -34.08
N LEU A 491 33.12 0.55 -32.98
CA LEU A 491 34.26 0.83 -32.09
C LEU A 491 34.70 -0.48 -31.39
N GLY A 492 35.98 -0.59 -30.99
CA GLY A 492 36.53 -1.71 -30.24
C GLY A 492 37.29 -2.74 -31.09
N GLU A 493 37.99 -3.67 -30.44
CA GLU A 493 38.73 -4.75 -31.08
C GLU A 493 37.82 -5.95 -31.39
N GLN A 494 38.10 -6.65 -32.48
CA GLN A 494 37.33 -7.82 -32.90
C GLN A 494 37.44 -8.99 -31.88
N SER A 495 38.50 -9.00 -31.08
CA SER A 495 38.71 -9.90 -29.93
C SER A 495 37.67 -9.77 -28.82
N ASN A 496 37.01 -8.61 -28.68
CA ASN A 496 35.99 -8.35 -27.66
C ASN A 496 34.60 -8.95 -27.99
N PHE A 497 34.45 -9.52 -29.20
CA PHE A 497 33.18 -10.04 -29.73
C PHE A 497 33.33 -11.50 -30.16
N ASP A 498 33.69 -12.33 -29.18
CA ASP A 498 33.85 -13.79 -29.29
C ASP A 498 32.52 -14.56 -29.15
N PHE A 499 31.42 -13.88 -28.81
CA PHE A 499 30.06 -14.40 -28.78
C PHE A 499 29.22 -13.90 -29.97
N ASP A 500 28.16 -14.63 -30.31
CA ASP A 500 27.32 -14.34 -31.49
C ASP A 500 26.00 -13.65 -31.14
N ALA A 501 25.50 -13.91 -29.95
CA ALA A 501 24.26 -13.37 -29.45
C ALA A 501 24.29 -13.26 -27.94
N TYR A 502 23.51 -12.32 -27.41
CA TYR A 502 23.16 -12.32 -26.00
C TYR A 502 21.68 -12.58 -25.80
N THR A 503 21.32 -13.23 -24.70
CA THR A 503 19.92 -13.46 -24.30
C THR A 503 19.64 -12.83 -22.95
N GLU A 504 18.62 -11.99 -22.91
CA GLU A 504 18.07 -11.44 -21.69
C GLU A 504 16.90 -12.29 -21.21
N LEU A 505 16.98 -12.80 -19.98
CA LEU A 505 15.88 -13.51 -19.32
C LEU A 505 15.39 -12.69 -18.14
N THR A 506 14.08 -12.45 -18.04
CA THR A 506 13.48 -11.76 -16.89
C THR A 506 12.59 -12.73 -16.13
N PHE A 507 12.79 -12.83 -14.81
CA PHE A 507 11.94 -13.61 -13.91
C PHE A 507 11.18 -12.69 -12.95
N ALA A 508 10.00 -13.14 -12.55
CA ALA A 508 9.13 -12.39 -11.63
C ALA A 508 9.69 -12.31 -10.19
N SER A 509 10.52 -13.28 -9.80
CA SER A 509 11.16 -13.34 -8.48
C SER A 509 12.34 -14.34 -8.47
N GLN A 510 13.05 -14.43 -7.33
CA GLN A 510 14.12 -15.40 -7.13
C GLN A 510 13.60 -16.84 -7.04
N GLU A 511 12.41 -17.01 -6.49
CA GLU A 511 11.72 -18.29 -6.40
C GLU A 511 11.31 -18.76 -7.79
N ALA A 512 10.85 -17.86 -8.66
CA ALA A 512 10.53 -18.19 -10.05
C ALA A 512 11.77 -18.67 -10.83
N LEU A 513 12.92 -18.01 -10.63
CA LEU A 513 14.19 -18.48 -11.16
C LEU A 513 14.57 -19.86 -10.61
N GLN A 514 14.50 -20.05 -9.29
CA GLN A 514 14.85 -21.33 -8.66
C GLN A 514 13.95 -22.45 -9.19
N ALA A 515 12.65 -22.21 -9.33
CA ALA A 515 11.70 -23.15 -9.90
C ALA A 515 12.06 -23.49 -11.35
N TYR A 516 12.43 -22.50 -12.16
CA TYR A 516 12.93 -22.70 -13.52
C TYR A 516 14.21 -23.56 -13.55
N VAL A 517 15.18 -23.28 -12.69
CA VAL A 517 16.45 -24.03 -12.60
C VAL A 517 16.19 -25.48 -12.18
N VAL A 518 15.37 -25.69 -11.14
CA VAL A 518 14.97 -27.02 -10.67
C VAL A 518 14.28 -27.80 -11.78
N LYS A 519 13.35 -27.15 -12.51
CA LYS A 519 12.61 -27.76 -13.61
C LYS A 519 13.53 -28.14 -14.77
N THR A 520 14.41 -27.23 -15.19
CA THR A 520 15.30 -27.45 -16.33
C THR A 520 16.47 -28.39 -16.03
N SER A 521 16.78 -28.62 -14.75
CA SER A 521 17.78 -29.60 -14.29
C SER A 521 17.22 -31.01 -14.05
N GLN A 522 15.91 -31.26 -14.25
CA GLN A 522 15.35 -32.61 -14.21
C GLN A 522 16.00 -33.47 -15.31
N ALA A 523 16.38 -34.72 -15.01
CA ALA A 523 17.27 -35.51 -15.87
C ALA A 523 16.77 -35.68 -17.33
N ASP A 524 15.48 -35.88 -17.52
CA ASP A 524 14.81 -36.02 -18.82
C ASP A 524 14.77 -34.69 -19.61
N ILE A 525 14.44 -33.60 -18.92
CA ILE A 525 14.42 -32.25 -19.49
C ILE A 525 15.83 -31.77 -19.82
N ALA A 526 16.77 -31.92 -18.89
CA ALA A 526 18.17 -31.54 -19.04
C ALA A 526 18.85 -32.29 -20.19
N ALA A 527 18.57 -33.59 -20.35
CA ALA A 527 19.07 -34.38 -21.49
C ALA A 527 18.51 -33.89 -22.83
N THR A 528 17.22 -33.53 -22.86
CA THR A 528 16.57 -32.99 -24.07
C THR A 528 17.14 -31.62 -24.44
N ILE A 529 17.34 -30.74 -23.44
CA ILE A 529 17.99 -29.43 -23.62
C ILE A 529 19.43 -29.63 -24.11
N ALA A 530 20.18 -30.56 -23.51
CA ALA A 530 21.57 -30.86 -23.90
C ALA A 530 21.72 -31.35 -25.33
N ALA A 531 20.90 -32.31 -25.75
CA ALA A 531 20.91 -32.82 -27.10
C ALA A 531 20.52 -31.75 -28.14
N ASP A 532 19.72 -30.75 -27.75
CA ASP A 532 19.38 -29.64 -28.63
C ASP A 532 20.50 -28.60 -28.70
N GLU A 533 21.08 -28.22 -27.57
CA GLU A 533 22.18 -27.25 -27.50
C GLU A 533 23.45 -27.74 -28.19
N GLU A 534 23.77 -29.04 -28.13
CA GLU A 534 24.93 -29.63 -28.83
C GLU A 534 24.91 -29.38 -30.34
N LYS A 535 23.73 -29.15 -30.94
CA LYS A 535 23.59 -28.88 -32.36
C LYS A 535 24.07 -27.47 -32.76
N PHE A 536 24.10 -26.51 -31.83
CA PHE A 536 24.32 -25.11 -32.18
C PHE A 536 25.09 -24.25 -31.16
N LEU A 537 25.34 -24.72 -29.93
CA LEU A 537 26.02 -23.99 -28.86
C LEU A 537 27.27 -24.70 -28.36
N ASP A 538 28.34 -23.94 -28.16
CA ASP A 538 29.51 -24.37 -27.39
C ASP A 538 29.28 -24.03 -25.90
N ARG A 539 28.83 -25.03 -25.14
CA ARG A 539 28.52 -24.89 -23.70
C ARG A 539 29.73 -24.51 -22.86
N LEU A 540 30.94 -24.93 -23.25
CA LEU A 540 32.16 -24.64 -22.49
C LEU A 540 32.57 -23.17 -22.57
N LYS A 541 31.99 -22.44 -23.53
CA LYS A 541 32.29 -21.02 -23.80
C LYS A 541 31.09 -20.11 -23.64
N THR A 542 29.95 -20.65 -23.25
CA THR A 542 28.74 -19.87 -22.96
C THR A 542 28.83 -19.31 -21.54
N GLY A 543 28.68 -17.99 -21.40
CA GLY A 543 28.69 -17.29 -20.12
C GLY A 543 27.29 -16.89 -19.67
N ILE A 544 27.06 -16.86 -18.35
CA ILE A 544 25.83 -16.33 -17.75
C ILE A 544 26.21 -15.32 -16.68
N ALA A 545 25.65 -14.11 -16.78
CA ALA A 545 25.81 -13.05 -15.79
C ALA A 545 24.46 -12.59 -15.25
N PHE A 546 24.42 -12.26 -13.97
CA PHE A 546 23.27 -11.56 -13.38
C PHE A 546 23.34 -10.09 -13.79
N LEU A 547 22.23 -9.56 -14.29
CA LEU A 547 22.07 -8.13 -14.46
C LEU A 547 21.52 -7.58 -13.15
N GLU A 548 22.10 -6.46 -12.72
CA GLU A 548 21.66 -5.70 -11.56
C GLU A 548 20.64 -4.65 -12.03
N ASP A 549 20.84 -3.37 -11.71
CA ASP A 549 19.92 -2.33 -12.16
C ASP A 549 20.11 -2.02 -13.65
N VAL A 550 19.04 -2.16 -14.44
CA VAL A 550 19.00 -1.73 -15.85
C VAL A 550 18.45 -0.32 -15.93
N THR A 551 19.27 0.64 -16.38
CA THR A 551 18.83 2.02 -16.65
C THR A 551 18.64 2.21 -18.15
N GLU A 552 17.41 2.49 -18.58
CA GLU A 552 17.10 2.82 -19.97
C GLU A 552 16.92 4.34 -20.14
N VAL A 553 17.70 4.93 -21.05
CA VAL A 553 17.54 6.33 -21.46
C VAL A 553 16.94 6.33 -22.86
N ASN A 554 15.67 6.70 -22.97
CA ASN A 554 14.95 6.74 -24.24
C ASN A 554 14.99 8.16 -24.82
N ASN A 555 15.13 8.27 -26.15
CA ASN A 555 14.91 9.54 -26.83
C ASN A 555 13.41 9.89 -26.74
N THR A 556 13.10 11.04 -26.14
CA THR A 556 11.75 11.64 -26.11
C THR A 556 11.20 11.90 -27.50
#